data_AF-A0A0C3N7X2-F1
#
_entry.id   AF-A0A0C3N7X2-F1
#
_cell.length_a   1.000
_cell.length_b   1.000
_cell.length_c   1.000
_cell.angle_alpha   90.00
_cell.angle_beta   90.00
_cell.angle_gamma   90.00
#
_symmetry.space_group_name_H-M   'P 1'
#
loop_
_entity.id
_entity.type
_entity.pdbx_description
1 polymer ?
#
loop_
_entity_poly.entity_id
_entity_poly.type
_entity_poly.pdbx_seq_one_letter_code
_entity_poly.pdbx_strand_id
1 'polypeptide(L)'
;AEYILEEVNETIRDQESRARVSEVSNQLRMGKGRLDLTLPNHRLGPRKLLKKGALTKAKWRRKLGVLPWSDILLLLNENGGGWLHRV
;
A
#
# COMPACT_ATOMS: atom_id res chain seq x y z
N ALA A 1 20.87 -15.50 -21.62
CA ALA A 1 21.02 -14.10 -21.17
C ALA A 1 19.73 -13.53 -20.54
N GLU A 2 18.56 -14.14 -20.77
CA GLU A 2 17.27 -13.64 -20.24
C GLU A 2 17.11 -13.82 -18.72
N TYR A 3 17.63 -14.91 -18.16
CA TYR A 3 17.51 -15.21 -16.72
C TYR A 3 18.08 -14.11 -15.80
N ILE A 4 19.24 -13.55 -16.14
CA ILE A 4 19.88 -12.49 -15.35
C ILE A 4 19.04 -11.21 -15.40
N LEU A 5 18.42 -10.90 -16.54
CA LEU A 5 17.55 -9.73 -16.68
C LEU A 5 16.26 -9.89 -15.86
N GLU A 6 15.66 -11.08 -15.85
CA GLU A 6 14.51 -11.36 -15.00
C GLU A 6 14.86 -11.27 -13.51
N GLU A 7 15.99 -11.85 -13.09
CA GLU A 7 16.45 -11.81 -11.70
C GLU A 7 16.70 -10.37 -11.23
N VAL A 8 17.37 -9.57 -12.06
CA VAL A 8 17.62 -8.15 -11.77
C VAL A 8 16.30 -7.37 -11.70
N ASN A 9 15.38 -7.60 -12.64
CA ASN A 9 14.10 -6.89 -12.68
C ASN A 9 13.24 -7.20 -11.45
N GLU A 10 13.19 -8.47 -11.04
CA GLU A 10 12.46 -8.86 -9.83
C GLU A 10 13.15 -8.35 -8.56
N THR A 11 14.48 -8.36 -8.49
CA THR A 11 15.23 -7.80 -7.34
C THR A 11 14.98 -6.30 -7.18
N ILE A 12 15.02 -5.53 -8.27
CA ILE A 12 14.74 -4.09 -8.27
C ILE A 12 13.30 -3.85 -7.84
N ARG A 13 12.33 -4.58 -8.42
CA ARG A 13 10.92 -4.44 -8.09
C ARG A 13 10.65 -4.74 -6.60
N ASP A 14 11.33 -5.73 -6.03
CA ASP A 14 11.20 -6.06 -4.61
C ASP A 14 11.81 -4.99 -3.68
N GLN A 15 12.95 -4.41 -4.05
CA GLN A 15 13.57 -3.31 -3.31
C GLN A 15 12.71 -2.04 -3.34
N GLU A 16 12.23 -1.66 -4.52
CA GLU A 16 11.35 -0.50 -4.69
C GLU A 16 10.04 -0.67 -3.91
N SER A 17 9.48 -1.89 -3.91
CA SER A 17 8.28 -2.20 -3.15
C SER A 17 8.52 -1.96 -1.66
N ARG A 18 9.58 -2.53 -1.07
CA ARG A 18 9.91 -2.36 0.35
C ARG A 18 10.13 -0.89 0.73
N ALA A 19 10.83 -0.13 -0.12
CA ALA A 19 11.06 1.30 0.10
C ALA A 19 9.73 2.09 0.11
N ARG A 20 8.86 1.87 -0.89
CA ARG A 20 7.53 2.49 -0.95
C ARG A 20 6.64 2.12 0.23
N VAL A 21 6.70 0.86 0.67
CA VAL A 21 5.94 0.36 1.84
C VAL A 21 6.36 1.10 3.11
N SER A 22 7.66 1.26 3.32
CA SER A 22 8.22 1.98 4.47
C SER A 22 7.82 3.46 4.46
N GLU A 23 7.89 4.12 3.30
CA GLU A 23 7.50 5.53 3.15
C GLU A 23 6.02 5.74 3.48
N VAL A 24 5.13 4.92 2.91
CA VAL A 24 3.69 5.01 3.19
C VAL A 24 3.40 4.71 4.66
N SER A 25 4.09 3.74 5.26
CA SER A 25 3.94 3.44 6.69
C SER A 25 4.37 4.59 7.62
N ASN A 26 5.40 5.36 7.24
CA ASN A 26 5.83 6.53 8.00
C ASN A 26 4.81 7.67 7.92
N GLN A 27 4.18 7.86 6.76
CA GLN A 27 3.20 8.92 6.52
C GLN A 27 1.81 8.57 7.04
N LEU A 28 1.49 7.27 7.17
CA LEU A 28 0.15 6.80 7.53
C LEU A 28 -0.07 6.79 9.05
N ARG A 29 -0.72 7.86 9.53
CA ARG A 29 -1.22 7.96 10.90
C ARG A 29 -2.72 7.71 10.92
N MET A 30 -3.17 6.72 11.68
CA MET A 30 -4.59 6.45 11.91
C MET A 30 -4.96 6.87 13.34
N GLY A 31 -5.57 8.05 13.48
CA GLY A 31 -5.94 8.59 14.80
C GLY A 31 -4.71 8.79 15.69
N LYS A 32 -4.65 8.08 16.82
CA LYS A 32 -3.52 8.10 17.77
C LYS A 32 -2.44 7.04 17.49
N GLY A 33 -2.68 6.12 16.55
CA GLY A 33 -1.77 5.00 16.25
C GLY A 33 -1.08 5.15 14.90
N ARG A 34 0.17 4.68 14.81
CA ARG A 34 0.88 4.49 13.54
C ARG A 34 0.53 3.11 12.99
N LEU A 35 0.13 3.04 11.72
CA LEU A 35 -0.06 1.75 11.06
C LEU A 35 1.26 1.32 10.44
N ASP A 36 1.87 0.29 11.04
CA ASP A 36 3.07 -0.30 10.47
C ASP A 36 2.70 -1.23 9.30
N LEU A 37 3.11 -0.84 8.09
CA LEU A 37 2.87 -1.62 6.87
C LEU A 37 4.05 -2.51 6.51
N THR A 38 5.18 -2.38 7.22
CA THR A 38 6.40 -3.17 7.03
C THR A 38 6.29 -4.56 7.64
N LEU A 39 5.35 -4.77 8.56
CA LEU A 39 5.08 -6.07 9.15
C LEU A 39 4.53 -7.05 8.09
N PRO A 40 5.13 -8.23 7.93
CA PRO A 40 4.70 -9.22 6.96
C PRO A 40 3.32 -9.79 7.33
N ASN A 41 2.60 -10.26 6.31
CA ASN A 41 1.35 -10.97 6.54
C ASN A 41 1.62 -12.42 6.90
N HIS A 42 0.88 -12.92 7.89
CA HIS A 42 1.01 -14.29 8.38
C HIS A 42 0.64 -15.39 7.34
N ARG A 43 0.13 -15.00 6.15
CA ARG A 43 -0.37 -15.94 5.12
C ARG A 43 0.07 -15.63 3.68
N LEU A 44 0.32 -14.37 3.34
CA LEU A 44 0.53 -13.91 1.95
C LEU A 44 1.97 -13.45 1.67
N GLY A 45 2.89 -13.63 2.61
CA GLY A 45 4.28 -13.21 2.45
C GLY A 45 4.47 -11.69 2.57
N PRO A 46 5.51 -11.11 1.94
CA PRO A 46 5.81 -9.68 2.04
C PRO A 46 4.72 -8.84 1.38
N ARG A 47 4.28 -7.79 2.07
CA ARG A 47 3.16 -6.94 1.60
C ARG A 47 3.60 -6.14 0.38
N LYS A 48 2.89 -6.29 -0.74
CA LYS A 48 3.17 -5.55 -1.98
C LYS A 48 2.07 -4.52 -2.24
N LEU A 49 2.48 -3.29 -2.56
CA LEU A 49 1.57 -2.26 -3.05
C LEU A 49 1.22 -2.57 -4.51
N LEU A 50 -0.05 -2.81 -4.79
CA LEU A 50 -0.49 -3.22 -6.13
C LEU A 50 -0.68 -2.03 -7.06
N LYS A 51 -1.37 -0.99 -6.56
CA LYS A 51 -1.67 0.22 -7.33
C LYS A 51 -1.91 1.38 -6.41
N LYS A 52 -1.64 2.60 -6.89
CA LYS A 52 -2.09 3.84 -6.24
C LYS A 52 -3.13 4.49 -7.15
N GLY A 53 -4.26 4.92 -6.59
CA GLY A 53 -5.32 5.55 -7.36
C GLY A 53 -6.17 6.49 -6.53
N ALA A 54 -7.06 7.21 -7.18
CA ALA A 54 -8.13 7.96 -6.54
C ALA A 54 -9.47 7.32 -6.92
N LEU A 55 -10.33 7.08 -5.93
CA LEU A 55 -11.70 6.64 -6.14
C LEU A 55 -12.65 7.72 -5.64
N THR A 56 -13.76 7.91 -6.37
CA THR A 56 -14.84 8.78 -5.94
C THR A 56 -15.93 7.93 -5.32
N LYS A 57 -16.22 8.12 -4.02
CA LYS A 57 -17.29 7.39 -3.34
C LYS A 57 -18.65 7.86 -3.88
N ALA A 58 -19.32 7.03 -4.68
CA ALA A 58 -20.54 7.39 -5.40
C ALA A 58 -21.63 8.02 -4.53
N LYS A 59 -21.90 7.44 -3.34
CA LYS A 59 -22.96 7.91 -2.43
C LYS A 59 -22.70 9.33 -1.89
N TRP A 60 -21.43 9.71 -1.71
CA TRP A 60 -21.04 10.93 -0.99
C TRP A 60 -20.28 11.93 -1.88
N ARG A 61 -20.02 11.57 -3.15
CA ARG A 61 -19.21 12.33 -4.13
C ARG A 61 -17.86 12.84 -3.58
N ARG A 62 -17.29 12.15 -2.59
CA ARG A 62 -15.99 12.49 -2.01
C ARG A 62 -14.88 11.75 -2.76
N LYS A 63 -13.79 12.46 -3.06
CA LYS A 63 -12.56 11.87 -3.59
C LYS A 63 -11.78 11.24 -2.44
N LEU A 64 -11.37 9.99 -2.64
CA LEU A 64 -10.57 9.22 -1.70
C LEU A 64 -9.33 8.72 -2.42
N GLY A 65 -8.16 8.89 -1.82
CA GLY A 65 -6.96 8.17 -2.22
C GLY A 65 -7.11 6.69 -1.87
N VAL A 66 -6.72 5.81 -2.76
CA VAL A 66 -6.89 4.36 -2.60
C VAL A 66 -5.57 3.67 -2.85
N LEU A 67 -5.14 2.90 -1.85
CA LEU A 67 -3.92 2.10 -1.87
C LEU A 67 -4.31 0.64 -1.61
N PRO A 68 -4.56 -0.16 -2.66
CA PRO A 68 -4.68 -1.60 -2.56
C PRO A 68 -3.33 -2.26 -2.30
N TRP A 69 -3.30 -3.06 -1.25
CA TRP A 69 -2.24 -4.01 -0.92
C TRP A 69 -2.78 -5.42 -1.13
N SER A 70 -1.90 -6.42 -1.04
CA SER A 70 -2.25 -7.83 -1.22
C SER A 70 -3.38 -8.33 -0.30
N ASP A 71 -3.55 -7.74 0.88
CA ASP A 71 -4.47 -8.16 1.94
C ASP A 71 -5.38 -7.05 2.48
N ILE A 72 -5.02 -5.79 2.22
CA ILE A 72 -5.63 -4.62 2.84
C ILE A 72 -5.90 -3.57 1.77
N LEU A 73 -7.07 -2.95 1.84
CA LEU A 73 -7.41 -1.76 1.08
C LEU A 73 -7.40 -0.55 2.01
N LEU A 74 -6.47 0.38 1.78
CA LEU A 74 -6.43 1.64 2.52
C LEU A 74 -7.17 2.73 1.74
N LEU A 75 -8.11 3.39 2.41
CA LEU A 75 -8.84 4.54 1.89
C LEU A 75 -8.41 5.80 2.63
N LEU A 76 -7.70 6.69 1.94
CA LEU A 76 -7.22 7.96 2.45
C LEU A 76 -8.20 9.06 2.07
N ASN A 77 -8.65 9.82 3.06
CA ASN A 77 -9.44 11.03 2.80
C ASN A 77 -8.52 12.23 2.61
N GLU A 78 -9.01 13.29 1.93
CA GLU A 78 -8.21 14.51 1.67
C GLU A 78 -7.74 15.20 2.96
N ASN A 79 -8.46 15.03 4.07
CA ASN A 79 -8.11 15.60 5.38
C ASN A 79 -7.11 14.77 6.20
N GLY A 80 -6.40 13.80 5.59
CA GLY A 80 -5.39 12.98 6.28
C GLY A 80 -5.95 11.89 7.21
N GLY A 81 -7.27 11.78 7.34
CA GLY A 81 -7.94 10.67 8.03
C GLY A 81 -8.06 9.46 7.10
N GLY A 82 -7.32 8.39 7.40
CA GLY A 82 -7.38 7.11 6.67
C GLY A 82 -8.35 6.12 7.33
N TRP A 83 -9.07 5.36 6.51
CA TRP A 83 -9.87 4.21 6.91
C TRP A 83 -9.20 2.93 6.40
N LEU A 84 -9.09 1.95 7.29
CA LEU A 84 -8.51 0.63 7.01
C LEU A 84 -9.67 -0.32 6.65
N HIS A 85 -9.67 -0.85 5.43
CA HIS A 85 -10.58 -1.92 5.05
C HIS A 85 -9.78 -3.20 4.83
N ARG A 86 -10.05 -4.22 5.64
CA ARG A 86 -9.50 -5.56 5.45
C ARG A 86 -10.49 -6.36 4.61
N VAL A 87 -10.00 -6.96 3.53
CA VAL A 87 -10.76 -7.87 2.66
C VAL A 87 -10.68 -9.29 3.22
#